data_AF-A0A9Q9ESW2-F1
#
_entry.id   AF-A0A9Q9ESW2-F1
#
_cell.length_a   1.000
_cell.length_b   1.000
_cell.length_c   1.000
_cell.angle_alpha   90.00
_cell.angle_beta   90.00
_cell.angle_gamma   90.00
#
_symmetry.space_group_name_H-M   'P 1'
#
loop_
_entity.id
_entity.type
_entity.pdbx_description
1 polymer ?
#
loop_
_entity_poly.entity_id
_entity_poly.type
_entity_poly.pdbx_seq_one_letter_code
_entity_poly.pdbx_strand_id
1 'polypeptide(L)'
;MASKIGIKLADGTFFPILDEDALSEQSLELTTVRDNQESVQINLFKKFEEEDPEYIGSLIVEEVSAGSAGDPTINLKIKLDEEKNLSAEALDEGSGSHQSLKVSLKNLDEASLDGIDFDFASFDESFDEDTGDDFFAKDNDESSIDDVFETQSQADSQLYGNNEEKNEKKKKMPLWLIVLIIILCITALVFAILLLTKKMPFADKDMIASAPEKVEKMQESKKDVNATTSTVPKEDAAEKAAAEAKRKAEEEERQKAEAKKKAEDEARQKAEAKKKTDEEAKQKAEAKKKAESQKKTTVNSQGVVRYKIKWGDTLWDLSETFYKTPWLYKKIADYNKIKNPSLIIAGTYIDIPPK
;
A
#
# COMPACT_ATOMS: atom_id res chain seq x y z
N MET A 1 29.56 -12.56 -5.17
CA MET A 1 28.54 -13.45 -4.56
C MET A 1 27.24 -12.67 -4.64
N ALA A 2 26.18 -13.26 -5.19
CA ALA A 2 24.98 -12.53 -5.56
C ALA A 2 23.98 -12.53 -4.41
N SER A 3 23.75 -11.36 -3.80
CA SER A 3 22.68 -11.20 -2.81
C SER A 3 21.32 -11.32 -3.48
N LYS A 4 20.33 -11.81 -2.74
CA LYS A 4 18.94 -11.91 -3.21
C LYS A 4 18.05 -10.92 -2.45
N ILE A 5 17.20 -10.23 -3.17
CA ILE A 5 16.14 -9.38 -2.61
C ILE A 5 14.85 -10.19 -2.58
N GLY A 6 14.16 -10.16 -1.45
CA GLY A 6 12.95 -10.94 -1.23
C GLY A 6 12.12 -10.43 -0.06
N ILE A 7 11.14 -11.24 0.34
CA ILE A 7 10.25 -10.98 1.47
C ILE A 7 10.34 -12.12 2.49
N LYS A 8 9.89 -11.91 3.73
CA LYS A 8 9.54 -13.02 4.63
C LYS A 8 8.05 -13.32 4.50
N LEU A 9 7.73 -14.60 4.31
CA LEU A 9 6.35 -15.11 4.27
C LEU A 9 5.79 -15.24 5.69
N ALA A 10 4.50 -15.59 5.79
CA ALA A 10 3.76 -15.67 7.07
C ALA A 10 4.23 -16.78 8.03
N ASP A 11 4.99 -17.75 7.52
CA ASP A 11 5.68 -18.80 8.29
C ASP A 11 7.08 -18.37 8.77
N GLY A 12 7.56 -17.18 8.35
CA GLY A 12 8.90 -16.66 8.60
C GLY A 12 9.93 -16.99 7.51
N THR A 13 9.59 -17.84 6.53
CA THR A 13 10.51 -18.26 5.47
C THR A 13 10.85 -17.11 4.53
N PHE A 14 12.14 -16.94 4.20
CA PHE A 14 12.57 -15.98 3.18
C PHE A 14 12.25 -16.49 1.77
N PHE A 15 11.47 -15.71 1.02
CA PHE A 15 11.13 -15.96 -0.37
C PHE A 15 11.93 -15.01 -1.28
N PRO A 16 12.92 -15.50 -2.04
CA PRO A 16 13.69 -14.67 -2.97
C PRO A 16 12.84 -14.29 -4.19
N ILE A 17 12.97 -13.05 -4.64
CA ILE A 17 12.24 -12.50 -5.79
C ILE A 17 13.22 -12.04 -6.88
N LEU A 18 14.27 -11.30 -6.51
CA LEU A 18 15.24 -10.71 -7.44
C LEU A 18 16.68 -11.02 -7.00
N ASP A 19 17.61 -11.06 -7.96
CA ASP A 19 19.05 -11.05 -7.71
C ASP A 19 19.57 -9.61 -7.74
N GLU A 20 20.45 -9.22 -6.82
CA GLU A 20 20.96 -7.84 -6.72
C GLU A 20 21.77 -7.42 -7.96
N ASP A 21 22.49 -8.37 -8.58
CA ASP A 21 23.25 -8.14 -9.81
C ASP A 21 22.37 -8.13 -11.08
N ALA A 22 21.07 -8.44 -10.97
CA ALA A 22 20.15 -8.54 -12.10
C ALA A 22 19.25 -7.32 -12.24
N LEU A 23 19.57 -6.45 -13.20
CA LEU A 23 18.76 -5.30 -13.63
C LEU A 23 17.38 -5.76 -14.12
N SER A 24 16.40 -5.81 -13.22
CA SER A 24 15.15 -6.53 -13.47
C SER A 24 13.96 -5.99 -12.68
N GLU A 25 12.78 -6.20 -13.26
CA GLU A 25 11.48 -5.95 -12.66
C GLU A 25 10.76 -7.30 -12.53
N GLN A 26 10.22 -7.58 -11.36
CA GLN A 26 9.32 -8.70 -11.12
C GLN A 26 8.03 -8.24 -10.46
N SER A 27 7.01 -9.09 -10.53
CA SER A 27 5.74 -8.90 -9.83
C SER A 27 5.30 -10.23 -9.24
N LEU A 28 4.90 -10.20 -7.97
CA LEU A 28 4.51 -11.34 -7.17
C LEU A 28 3.08 -11.11 -6.66
N GLU A 29 2.23 -12.12 -6.82
CA GLU A 29 0.87 -12.11 -6.27
C GLU A 29 0.91 -12.58 -4.82
N LEU A 30 0.29 -11.82 -3.91
CA LEU A 30 0.22 -12.08 -2.48
C LEU A 30 -1.24 -12.01 -2.00
N THR A 31 -1.52 -12.62 -0.85
CA THR A 31 -2.86 -12.66 -0.26
C THR A 31 -2.83 -12.57 1.27
N THR A 32 -4.00 -12.43 1.91
CA THR A 32 -4.12 -12.32 3.36
C THR A 32 -4.06 -13.69 4.05
N VAL A 33 -3.61 -13.69 5.31
CA VAL A 33 -3.46 -14.89 6.14
C VAL A 33 -4.67 -15.08 7.08
N ARG A 34 -5.56 -14.08 7.15
CA ARG A 34 -6.72 -14.05 8.05
C ARG A 34 -7.94 -13.46 7.34
N ASP A 35 -9.11 -13.97 7.70
CA ASP A 35 -10.38 -13.43 7.23
C ASP A 35 -10.54 -11.96 7.64
N ASN A 36 -11.01 -11.12 6.72
CA ASN A 36 -11.28 -9.69 6.92
C ASN A 36 -10.06 -8.91 7.47
N GLN A 37 -8.85 -9.27 7.01
CA GLN A 37 -7.61 -8.60 7.37
C GLN A 37 -7.51 -7.20 6.72
N GLU A 38 -7.80 -6.16 7.49
CA GLU A 38 -7.88 -4.75 7.03
C GLU A 38 -6.53 -4.14 6.56
N SER A 39 -5.40 -4.77 6.88
CA SER A 39 -4.07 -4.30 6.47
C SER A 39 -3.04 -5.43 6.31
N VAL A 40 -2.09 -5.23 5.39
CA VAL A 40 -1.00 -6.18 5.09
C VAL A 40 0.34 -5.45 5.19
N GLN A 41 1.25 -5.98 6.02
CA GLN A 41 2.63 -5.52 6.13
C GLN A 41 3.55 -6.46 5.33
N ILE A 42 4.29 -5.90 4.37
CA ILE A 42 5.25 -6.60 3.52
C ILE A 42 6.64 -6.10 3.84
N ASN A 43 7.44 -6.91 4.53
CA ASN A 43 8.81 -6.59 4.88
C ASN A 43 9.77 -7.11 3.80
N LEU A 44 10.59 -6.21 3.26
CA LEU A 44 11.61 -6.48 2.25
C LEU A 44 12.97 -6.72 2.91
N PHE A 45 13.68 -7.73 2.43
CA PHE A 45 14.98 -8.14 2.95
C PHE A 45 15.99 -8.36 1.82
N LYS A 46 17.26 -8.07 2.12
CA LYS A 46 18.44 -8.49 1.36
C LYS A 46 19.01 -9.71 2.08
N LYS A 47 19.26 -10.81 1.37
CA LYS A 47 19.94 -11.98 1.93
C LYS A 47 21.19 -12.31 1.11
N PHE A 48 22.33 -12.36 1.78
CA PHE A 48 23.55 -12.99 1.26
C PHE A 48 23.51 -14.50 1.50
N GLU A 49 24.32 -15.28 0.77
CA GLU A 49 24.05 -16.70 0.50
C GLU A 49 23.79 -17.57 1.75
N GLU A 50 24.68 -17.55 2.74
CA GLU A 50 24.49 -18.29 4.01
C GLU A 50 24.11 -17.40 5.22
N GLU A 51 24.06 -16.07 5.04
CA GLU A 51 23.81 -15.09 6.12
C GLU A 51 22.32 -14.88 6.43
N ASP A 52 22.01 -14.22 7.55
CA ASP A 52 20.63 -13.86 7.90
C ASP A 52 20.05 -12.77 6.95
N PRO A 53 18.73 -12.73 6.70
CA PRO A 53 18.12 -11.68 5.87
C PRO A 53 18.13 -10.32 6.56
N GLU A 54 18.98 -9.42 6.07
CA GLU A 54 19.06 -8.00 6.41
C GLU A 54 17.80 -7.26 5.98
N TYR A 55 17.32 -6.32 6.81
CA TYR A 55 16.06 -5.60 6.57
C TYR A 55 16.28 -4.32 5.74
N ILE A 56 15.57 -4.21 4.61
CA ILE A 56 15.63 -3.03 3.72
C ILE A 56 14.52 -2.02 4.06
N GLY A 57 13.31 -2.51 4.39
CA GLY A 57 12.15 -1.66 4.60
C GLY A 57 10.82 -2.41 4.60
N SER A 58 9.73 -1.67 4.77
CA SER A 58 8.37 -2.22 4.88
C SER A 58 7.39 -1.45 4.02
N LEU A 59 6.47 -2.15 3.35
CA LEU A 59 5.28 -1.59 2.73
C LEU A 59 4.07 -2.01 3.57
N ILE A 60 3.25 -1.04 3.99
CA ILE A 60 1.99 -1.29 4.69
C ILE A 60 0.86 -0.90 3.72
N VAL A 61 0.07 -1.87 3.30
CA VAL A 61 -1.16 -1.63 2.53
C VAL A 61 -2.31 -1.59 3.54
N GLU A 62 -3.02 -0.46 3.61
CA GLU A 62 -4.19 -0.24 4.47
C GLU A 62 -5.50 -0.34 3.67
N GLU A 63 -6.63 -0.49 4.36
CA GLU A 63 -7.98 -0.64 3.77
C GLU A 63 -8.05 -1.81 2.75
N VAL A 64 -7.33 -2.90 3.02
CA VAL A 64 -7.29 -4.11 2.16
C VAL A 64 -8.68 -4.74 2.02
N SER A 65 -8.97 -5.25 0.83
CA SER A 65 -10.27 -5.80 0.47
C SER A 65 -10.75 -6.93 1.41
N ALA A 66 -12.01 -6.84 1.83
CA ALA A 66 -12.60 -7.76 2.78
C ALA A 66 -13.02 -9.08 2.11
N GLY A 67 -12.34 -10.16 2.49
CA GLY A 67 -12.63 -11.54 2.07
C GLY A 67 -12.17 -12.56 3.13
N SER A 68 -12.20 -13.85 2.79
CA SER A 68 -11.59 -14.91 3.60
C SER A 68 -10.06 -14.85 3.51
N ALA A 69 -9.34 -15.55 4.39
CA ALA A 69 -7.91 -15.78 4.19
C ALA A 69 -7.68 -16.47 2.83
N GLY A 70 -6.88 -15.85 1.95
CA GLY A 70 -6.64 -16.34 0.59
C GLY A 70 -7.51 -15.71 -0.52
N ASP A 71 -8.54 -14.92 -0.19
CA ASP A 71 -9.40 -14.27 -1.21
C ASP A 71 -8.84 -12.92 -1.76
N PRO A 72 -8.20 -12.03 -0.96
CA PRO A 72 -7.68 -10.74 -1.46
C PRO A 72 -6.43 -10.91 -2.33
N THR A 73 -6.29 -10.09 -3.37
CA THR A 73 -5.18 -10.16 -4.35
C THR A 73 -4.33 -8.90 -4.28
N ILE A 74 -3.14 -9.01 -3.67
CA ILE A 74 -2.16 -7.93 -3.54
C ILE A 74 -1.01 -8.16 -4.53
N ASN A 75 -0.93 -7.34 -5.57
CA ASN A 75 0.20 -7.31 -6.49
C ASN A 75 1.38 -6.57 -5.84
N LEU A 76 2.47 -7.28 -5.55
CA LEU A 76 3.76 -6.69 -5.16
C LEU A 76 4.69 -6.62 -6.37
N LYS A 77 4.94 -5.42 -6.87
CA LYS A 77 5.92 -5.14 -7.93
C LYS A 77 7.23 -4.64 -7.31
N ILE A 78 8.35 -5.17 -7.77
CA ILE A 78 9.69 -4.78 -7.30
C ILE A 78 10.61 -4.61 -8.51
N LYS A 79 11.42 -3.55 -8.51
CA LYS A 79 12.42 -3.26 -9.55
C LYS A 79 13.73 -2.76 -8.93
N LEU A 80 14.85 -3.17 -9.52
CA LEU A 80 16.19 -2.69 -9.18
C LEU A 80 16.86 -2.07 -10.41
N ASP A 81 17.53 -0.93 -10.24
CA ASP A 81 18.23 -0.21 -11.30
C ASP A 81 19.77 -0.31 -11.20
N GLU A 82 20.48 0.22 -12.22
CA GLU A 82 21.95 0.23 -12.31
C GLU A 82 22.63 1.00 -11.17
N GLU A 83 21.88 1.82 -10.44
CA GLU A 83 22.36 2.58 -9.29
C GLU A 83 22.11 1.85 -7.95
N LYS A 84 21.64 0.60 -7.97
CA LYS A 84 21.13 -0.14 -6.80
C LYS A 84 20.00 0.61 -6.05
N ASN A 85 19.16 1.39 -6.74
CA ASN A 85 17.93 1.91 -6.15
C ASN A 85 16.85 0.84 -6.25
N LEU A 86 16.48 0.25 -5.12
CA LEU A 86 15.31 -0.61 -5.01
C LEU A 86 14.05 0.24 -5.05
N SER A 87 13.10 -0.11 -5.90
CA SER A 87 11.75 0.43 -5.90
C SER A 87 10.74 -0.70 -5.74
N ALA A 88 9.78 -0.52 -4.84
CA ALA A 88 8.72 -1.47 -4.58
C ALA A 88 7.36 -0.77 -4.53
N GLU A 89 6.33 -1.44 -5.01
CA GLU A 89 4.95 -0.97 -5.11
C GLU A 89 4.02 -2.14 -4.83
N ALA A 90 3.17 -2.02 -3.80
CA ALA A 90 2.16 -3.01 -3.44
C ALA A 90 0.77 -2.43 -3.68
N LEU A 91 -0.11 -3.16 -4.37
CA LEU A 91 -1.46 -2.74 -4.75
C LEU A 91 -2.45 -3.89 -4.51
N ASP A 92 -3.45 -3.70 -3.67
CA ASP A 92 -4.61 -4.59 -3.56
C ASP A 92 -5.61 -4.30 -4.71
N GLU A 93 -5.93 -5.32 -5.50
CA GLU A 93 -6.85 -5.17 -6.63
C GLU A 93 -8.29 -4.90 -6.20
N GLY A 94 -8.70 -5.40 -5.02
CA GLY A 94 -10.09 -5.29 -4.56
C GLY A 94 -10.46 -3.90 -4.03
N SER A 95 -9.56 -3.25 -3.30
CA SER A 95 -9.75 -1.88 -2.78
C SER A 95 -9.18 -0.79 -3.69
N GLY A 96 -8.11 -1.10 -4.45
CA GLY A 96 -7.27 -0.11 -5.11
C GLY A 96 -6.26 0.58 -4.17
N SER A 97 -6.22 0.19 -2.89
CA SER A 97 -5.23 0.67 -1.92
C SER A 97 -3.83 0.23 -2.32
N HIS A 98 -2.89 1.16 -2.25
CA HIS A 98 -1.51 0.92 -2.64
C HIS A 98 -0.52 1.69 -1.77
N GLN A 99 0.67 1.11 -1.62
CA GLN A 99 1.82 1.71 -0.97
C GLN A 99 3.04 1.56 -1.87
N SER A 100 3.97 2.52 -1.82
CA SER A 100 5.26 2.40 -2.50
C SER A 100 6.43 2.74 -1.58
N LEU A 101 7.61 2.24 -1.94
CA LEU A 101 8.86 2.42 -1.22
C LEU A 101 9.99 2.58 -2.23
N LYS A 102 10.97 3.43 -1.93
CA LYS A 102 12.24 3.55 -2.67
C LYS A 102 13.40 3.66 -1.69
N VAL A 103 14.43 2.85 -1.88
CA VAL A 103 15.63 2.77 -1.01
C VAL A 103 16.87 2.55 -1.88
N SER A 104 17.95 3.29 -1.64
CA SER A 104 19.25 3.06 -2.29
C SER A 104 20.07 2.09 -1.46
N LEU A 105 20.38 0.90 -1.99
CA LEU A 105 21.04 -0.18 -1.23
C LEU A 105 22.52 0.09 -0.94
N LYS A 106 23.14 1.05 -1.65
CA LYS A 106 24.54 1.48 -1.46
C LYS A 106 24.89 1.82 0.00
N ASN A 107 23.94 2.39 0.74
CA ASN A 107 24.15 2.82 2.14
C ASN A 107 23.87 1.68 3.15
N LEU A 108 23.32 0.56 2.68
CA LEU A 108 23.00 -0.61 3.51
C LEU A 108 24.27 -1.45 3.70
N ASP A 109 25.01 -1.68 2.61
CA ASP A 109 26.29 -2.41 2.58
C ASP A 109 27.30 -1.87 3.64
N GLU A 110 27.33 -0.55 3.89
CA GLU A 110 28.25 0.13 4.82
C GLU A 110 27.70 0.24 6.26
N ALA A 111 26.45 -0.16 6.52
CA ALA A 111 25.85 -0.23 7.86
C ALA A 111 26.21 -1.54 8.61
N SER A 112 26.98 -2.43 7.96
CA SER A 112 27.57 -3.65 8.53
C SER A 112 28.72 -3.35 9.51
N LEU A 113 28.37 -2.67 10.61
CA LEU A 113 29.30 -2.02 11.54
C LEU A 113 29.98 -2.99 12.52
N ASP A 114 30.67 -3.99 11.98
CA ASP A 114 31.56 -4.97 12.65
C ASP A 114 32.88 -4.31 13.14
N GLY A 115 32.77 -3.11 13.71
CA GLY A 115 33.89 -2.21 14.01
C GLY A 115 33.53 -0.95 14.79
N ILE A 116 32.34 -0.85 15.38
CA ILE A 116 32.07 0.14 16.43
C ILE A 116 32.36 -0.50 17.78
N ASP A 117 33.62 -0.38 18.23
CA ASP A 117 33.96 -0.44 19.65
C ASP A 117 33.33 0.76 20.35
N PHE A 118 32.09 0.60 20.82
CA PHE A 118 31.39 1.61 21.61
C PHE A 118 31.89 1.55 23.06
N ASP A 119 33.11 2.01 23.29
CA ASP A 119 33.75 2.00 24.61
C ASP A 119 33.02 2.94 25.58
N PHE A 120 32.08 2.35 26.31
CA PHE A 120 31.15 3.01 27.23
C PHE A 120 31.84 3.55 28.50
N ALA A 121 33.14 3.30 28.68
CA ALA A 121 33.88 3.65 29.90
C ALA A 121 34.19 5.15 30.09
N SER A 122 33.88 6.03 29.12
CA SER A 122 34.29 7.44 29.13
C SER A 122 33.19 8.47 29.47
N PHE A 123 32.08 8.04 30.11
CA PHE A 123 30.96 8.92 30.49
C PHE A 123 30.77 9.05 32.02
N ASP A 124 31.84 8.97 32.82
CA ASP A 124 31.78 9.15 34.29
C ASP A 124 32.96 9.97 34.85
N GLU A 125 33.35 11.05 34.16
CA GLU A 125 34.42 11.95 34.67
C GLU A 125 34.21 13.43 34.25
N SER A 126 33.08 14.02 34.63
CA SER A 126 32.93 15.50 34.70
C SER A 126 31.81 15.94 35.65
N PHE A 127 32.01 15.80 36.96
CA PHE A 127 31.22 16.51 37.97
C PHE A 127 32.15 17.20 38.97
N ASP A 128 32.66 18.37 38.57
CA ASP A 128 33.52 19.20 39.42
C ASP A 128 32.75 19.73 40.65
N GLU A 129 33.08 19.21 41.84
CA GLU A 129 32.53 19.68 43.11
C GLU A 129 33.35 20.87 43.65
N ASP A 130 32.97 22.08 43.24
CA ASP A 130 33.61 23.33 43.71
C ASP A 130 33.33 23.55 45.21
N THR A 131 34.40 23.75 45.99
CA THR A 131 34.34 23.78 47.45
C THR A 131 34.11 25.21 47.95
N GLY A 132 32.86 25.52 48.30
CA GLY A 132 32.44 26.82 48.88
C GLY A 132 31.93 26.70 50.32
N ASP A 133 32.51 27.49 51.23
CA ASP A 133 32.44 27.34 52.67
C ASP A 133 31.25 27.98 53.42
N ASP A 134 31.06 27.51 54.66
CA ASP A 134 30.32 28.08 55.80
C ASP A 134 28.81 28.42 55.69
N PHE A 135 27.96 27.55 56.27
CA PHE A 135 27.10 27.99 57.38
C PHE A 135 26.75 26.89 58.41
N PHE A 136 26.25 27.33 59.57
CA PHE A 136 26.22 26.57 60.83
C PHE A 136 25.04 25.60 61.06
N ALA A 137 25.32 24.56 61.86
CA ALA A 137 24.44 23.88 62.83
C ALA A 137 23.40 22.84 62.32
N LYS A 138 23.03 21.78 63.08
CA LYS A 138 23.62 21.14 64.29
C LYS A 138 22.85 19.84 64.64
N ASP A 139 23.58 18.85 65.17
CA ASP A 139 23.15 17.59 65.84
C ASP A 139 22.47 16.47 65.01
N ASN A 140 23.02 15.26 65.20
CA ASN A 140 22.42 13.93 65.04
C ASN A 140 22.02 13.45 63.61
N ASP A 141 22.03 12.14 63.31
CA ASP A 141 22.19 10.95 64.18
C ASP A 141 23.06 9.83 63.56
N GLU A 142 23.36 8.80 64.36
CA GLU A 142 24.29 7.70 64.08
C GLU A 142 23.66 6.52 63.30
N SER A 143 24.31 6.01 62.23
CA SER A 143 24.45 4.55 62.00
C SER A 143 25.33 4.17 60.80
N SER A 144 26.06 3.06 61.00
CA SER A 144 27.03 2.34 60.16
C SER A 144 27.09 2.54 58.63
N ILE A 145 28.32 2.72 58.16
CA ILE A 145 28.84 2.10 56.94
C ILE A 145 28.77 0.58 57.08
N ASP A 146 28.46 -0.14 56.00
CA ASP A 146 29.11 -1.42 55.70
C ASP A 146 29.20 -1.59 54.18
N ASP A 147 30.39 -1.90 53.69
CA ASP A 147 30.65 -2.25 52.29
C ASP A 147 30.10 -3.66 51.99
N VAL A 148 29.66 -3.88 50.74
CA VAL A 148 30.08 -5.03 49.91
C VAL A 148 29.50 -4.86 48.50
N PHE A 149 30.38 -4.53 47.56
CA PHE A 149 30.11 -4.56 46.12
C PHE A 149 30.54 -5.93 45.57
N GLU A 150 29.65 -6.91 45.56
CA GLU A 150 29.89 -8.17 44.84
C GLU A 150 29.35 -8.11 43.41
N THR A 151 30.27 -7.98 42.46
CA THR A 151 29.98 -8.19 41.03
C THR A 151 29.80 -9.68 40.75
N GLN A 152 28.59 -10.10 40.40
CA GLN A 152 28.38 -11.35 39.67
C GLN A 152 27.56 -11.12 38.40
N SER A 153 28.27 -11.07 37.27
CA SER A 153 27.69 -11.40 35.97
C SER A 153 27.50 -12.91 35.89
N GLN A 154 26.25 -13.37 35.88
CA GLN A 154 25.93 -14.68 35.31
C GLN A 154 24.53 -14.65 34.69
N ALA A 155 24.33 -15.50 33.69
CA ALA A 155 23.14 -15.46 32.83
C ALA A 155 22.03 -16.39 33.34
N ASP A 156 20.81 -15.85 33.42
CA ASP A 156 19.56 -16.57 33.21
C ASP A 156 18.71 -15.70 32.26
N SER A 157 18.19 -16.16 31.12
CA SER A 157 17.58 -17.46 30.79
C SER A 157 16.26 -17.68 31.52
N GLN A 158 15.16 -17.59 30.75
CA GLN A 158 13.78 -17.90 31.14
C GLN A 158 13.11 -17.00 32.19
N LEU A 159 12.33 -16.03 31.71
CA LEU A 159 11.15 -15.53 32.42
C LEU A 159 9.86 -15.71 31.58
N TYR A 160 9.60 -16.93 31.14
CA TYR A 160 8.24 -17.35 30.76
C TYR A 160 7.40 -17.63 32.03
N GLY A 161 7.20 -16.57 32.82
CA GLY A 161 6.40 -16.62 34.04
C GLY A 161 4.90 -16.64 33.70
N ASN A 162 4.22 -17.72 34.07
CA ASN A 162 2.78 -17.87 33.87
C ASN A 162 2.00 -16.68 34.45
N ASN A 163 0.98 -16.22 33.72
CA ASN A 163 -0.07 -15.35 34.27
C ASN A 163 -1.44 -15.98 33.96
N GLU A 164 -2.29 -16.02 34.99
CA GLU A 164 -3.39 -16.98 35.06
C GLU A 164 -4.68 -16.53 34.35
N GLU A 165 -5.62 -17.47 34.23
CA GLU A 165 -6.91 -17.28 33.57
C GLU A 165 -7.71 -16.06 34.07
N LYS A 166 -8.16 -15.20 33.15
CA LYS A 166 -9.35 -14.36 33.39
C LYS A 166 -10.42 -14.57 32.33
N ASN A 167 -11.41 -15.36 32.74
CA ASN A 167 -12.54 -15.85 31.96
C ASN A 167 -13.56 -14.73 31.67
N GLU A 168 -13.32 -13.92 30.63
CA GLU A 168 -14.28 -12.92 30.16
C GLU A 168 -15.44 -13.59 29.40
N LYS A 169 -16.57 -13.73 30.10
CA LYS A 169 -17.82 -14.32 29.60
C LYS A 169 -18.48 -13.44 28.53
N LYS A 170 -17.97 -13.49 27.30
CA LYS A 170 -18.67 -12.96 26.10
C LYS A 170 -20.09 -13.55 26.07
N LYS A 171 -21.11 -12.70 26.18
CA LYS A 171 -22.52 -13.10 26.13
C LYS A 171 -22.85 -13.67 24.75
N LYS A 172 -22.73 -14.99 24.60
CA LYS A 172 -23.27 -15.71 23.44
C LYS A 172 -24.78 -15.43 23.38
N MET A 173 -25.24 -14.75 22.33
CA MET A 173 -26.68 -14.66 22.06
C MET A 173 -27.21 -16.10 21.91
N PRO A 174 -28.39 -16.43 22.47
CA PRO A 174 -28.87 -17.81 22.45
C PRO A 174 -29.05 -18.26 20.99
N LEU A 175 -28.43 -19.37 20.62
CA LEU A 175 -28.47 -19.93 19.25
C LEU A 175 -29.90 -20.08 18.71
N TRP A 176 -30.87 -20.32 19.61
CA TRP A 176 -32.30 -20.36 19.28
C TRP A 176 -32.83 -19.06 18.64
N LEU A 177 -32.30 -17.89 19.00
CA LEU A 177 -32.69 -16.61 18.39
C LEU A 177 -32.19 -16.50 16.93
N ILE A 178 -31.02 -17.05 16.63
CA ILE A 178 -30.51 -17.15 15.25
C ILE A 178 -31.41 -18.09 14.42
N VAL A 179 -31.77 -19.25 14.99
CA VAL A 179 -32.71 -20.20 14.36
C VAL A 179 -34.09 -19.56 14.11
N LEU A 180 -34.60 -18.76 15.05
CA LEU A 180 -35.87 -18.05 14.92
C LEU A 180 -35.82 -17.02 13.78
N ILE A 181 -34.73 -16.26 13.65
CA ILE A 181 -34.51 -15.34 12.51
C ILE A 181 -34.46 -16.10 11.18
N ILE A 182 -33.76 -17.23 11.11
CA ILE A 182 -33.67 -18.06 9.88
C ILE A 182 -35.07 -18.55 9.46
N ILE A 183 -35.89 -19.05 10.40
CA ILE A 183 -37.26 -19.48 10.12
C ILE A 183 -38.14 -18.30 9.63
N LEU A 184 -37.98 -17.12 10.22
CA LEU A 184 -38.68 -15.90 9.79
C LEU A 184 -38.29 -15.50 8.34
N CYS A 185 -37.00 -15.51 8.01
CA CYS A 185 -36.54 -15.25 6.64
C CYS A 185 -37.07 -16.28 5.62
N ILE A 186 -37.07 -17.58 5.95
CA ILE A 186 -37.58 -18.64 5.06
C ILE A 186 -39.09 -18.45 4.83
N THR A 187 -39.87 -18.19 5.87
CA THR A 187 -41.33 -17.97 5.73
C THR A 187 -41.67 -16.73 4.90
N ALA A 188 -40.91 -15.64 5.06
CA ALA A 188 -41.05 -14.45 4.22
C ALA A 188 -40.70 -14.73 2.74
N LEU A 189 -39.64 -15.49 2.47
CA LEU A 189 -39.21 -15.85 1.12
C LEU A 189 -40.23 -16.75 0.42
N VAL A 190 -40.77 -17.77 1.12
CA VAL A 190 -41.86 -18.61 0.61
C VAL A 190 -43.12 -17.79 0.32
N PHE A 191 -43.48 -16.84 1.20
CA PHE A 191 -44.63 -15.96 0.99
C PHE A 191 -44.45 -15.05 -0.25
N ALA A 192 -43.24 -14.55 -0.50
CA ALA A 192 -42.92 -13.79 -1.71
C ALA A 192 -43.09 -14.64 -2.99
N ILE A 193 -42.61 -15.89 -3.00
CA ILE A 193 -42.81 -16.83 -4.12
C ILE A 193 -44.31 -17.14 -4.33
N LEU A 194 -45.09 -17.26 -3.26
CA LEU A 194 -46.54 -17.50 -3.33
C LEU A 194 -47.28 -16.26 -3.88
N LEU A 195 -46.82 -15.05 -3.58
CA LEU A 195 -47.36 -13.81 -4.19
C LEU A 195 -47.01 -13.68 -5.68
N LEU A 196 -45.80 -14.11 -6.09
CA LEU A 196 -45.37 -14.12 -7.49
C LEU A 196 -46.15 -15.14 -8.32
N THR A 197 -46.33 -16.36 -7.82
CA THR A 197 -47.05 -17.43 -8.54
C THR A 197 -48.57 -17.23 -8.60
N LYS A 198 -49.15 -16.38 -7.76
CA LYS A 198 -50.61 -16.14 -7.68
C LYS A 198 -51.13 -15.04 -8.64
N LYS A 199 -50.32 -14.53 -9.57
CA LYS A 199 -50.71 -13.43 -10.49
C LYS A 199 -50.18 -13.57 -11.93
N MET A 200 -50.80 -14.44 -12.74
CA MET A 200 -51.41 -14.06 -14.02
C MET A 200 -52.12 -15.26 -14.69
N PRO A 201 -53.40 -15.15 -15.08
CA PRO A 201 -54.10 -16.15 -15.90
C PRO A 201 -53.88 -15.93 -17.41
N PHE A 202 -54.32 -16.90 -18.22
CA PHE A 202 -54.30 -16.89 -19.68
C PHE A 202 -54.92 -15.64 -20.33
N ALA A 203 -54.35 -15.25 -21.47
CA ALA A 203 -55.02 -14.53 -22.55
C ALA A 203 -54.54 -15.10 -23.90
N ASP A 204 -55.42 -15.14 -24.90
CA ASP A 204 -55.32 -16.09 -26.02
C ASP A 204 -55.00 -15.46 -27.40
N LYS A 205 -54.49 -16.34 -28.28
CA LYS A 205 -54.72 -16.42 -29.74
C LYS A 205 -54.05 -15.49 -30.78
N ASP A 206 -53.53 -16.21 -31.80
CA ASP A 206 -53.69 -16.07 -33.26
C ASP A 206 -53.28 -14.77 -34.01
N MET A 207 -52.20 -14.88 -34.79
CA MET A 207 -52.30 -14.76 -36.26
C MET A 207 -51.13 -15.46 -37.00
N ILE A 208 -51.39 -16.10 -38.15
CA ILE A 208 -50.47 -16.99 -38.89
C ILE A 208 -50.65 -16.81 -40.42
N ALA A 209 -49.60 -17.17 -41.20
CA ALA A 209 -49.52 -17.28 -42.68
C ALA A 209 -49.32 -15.95 -43.46
N SER A 210 -48.59 -15.87 -44.58
CA SER A 210 -47.87 -16.86 -45.45
C SER A 210 -46.45 -16.31 -45.79
N ALA A 211 -45.35 -17.06 -46.00
CA ALA A 211 -45.06 -18.32 -46.72
C ALA A 211 -44.93 -18.16 -48.27
N PRO A 212 -44.04 -18.90 -49.00
CA PRO A 212 -42.87 -19.70 -48.59
C PRO A 212 -41.64 -19.72 -49.58
N GLU A 213 -40.62 -20.56 -49.28
CA GLU A 213 -39.61 -21.20 -50.19
C GLU A 213 -38.59 -20.32 -50.98
N LYS A 214 -37.41 -20.77 -51.50
CA LYS A 214 -36.40 -21.88 -51.31
C LYS A 214 -35.33 -21.67 -52.44
N VAL A 215 -34.04 -22.02 -52.41
CA VAL A 215 -33.36 -23.35 -52.41
C VAL A 215 -31.82 -23.12 -52.23
N GLU A 216 -31.15 -24.10 -51.60
CA GLU A 216 -29.72 -24.52 -51.58
C GLU A 216 -28.68 -24.04 -52.65
N LYS A 217 -27.32 -24.13 -52.53
CA LYS A 217 -26.33 -24.43 -51.42
C LYS A 217 -24.90 -24.72 -51.96
N MET A 218 -23.84 -24.14 -51.35
CA MET A 218 -22.40 -24.60 -51.33
C MET A 218 -21.68 -24.81 -52.70
N GLN A 219 -20.37 -25.05 -52.87
CA GLN A 219 -19.12 -25.11 -52.06
C GLN A 219 -17.94 -24.68 -53.01
N GLU A 220 -16.98 -23.81 -52.65
CA GLU A 220 -15.59 -24.12 -52.19
C GLU A 220 -14.51 -24.47 -53.27
N SER A 221 -13.24 -24.21 -52.93
CA SER A 221 -11.96 -24.76 -53.48
C SER A 221 -11.22 -24.13 -54.69
N LYS A 222 -10.35 -23.14 -54.38
CA LYS A 222 -8.86 -23.10 -54.52
C LYS A 222 -8.11 -23.58 -55.80
N LYS A 223 -6.97 -22.90 -56.08
CA LYS A 223 -5.78 -23.29 -56.92
C LYS A 223 -5.98 -23.26 -58.46
N ASP A 224 -4.95 -23.12 -59.34
CA ASP A 224 -3.47 -23.04 -59.16
C ASP A 224 -2.72 -22.30 -60.32
N VAL A 225 -1.43 -22.04 -60.07
CA VAL A 225 -0.23 -21.59 -60.87
C VAL A 225 -0.23 -21.50 -62.43
N ASN A 226 0.70 -20.65 -62.93
CA ASN A 226 1.54 -20.77 -64.17
C ASN A 226 0.96 -20.32 -65.54
N ALA A 227 1.73 -19.97 -66.59
CA ALA A 227 3.20 -19.81 -66.77
C ALA A 227 3.55 -18.82 -67.93
N THR A 228 4.82 -18.36 -67.97
CA THR A 228 5.72 -18.22 -69.16
C THR A 228 5.07 -17.98 -70.55
N THR A 229 5.27 -16.86 -71.27
CA THR A 229 6.50 -16.34 -71.94
C THR A 229 6.21 -14.87 -72.44
N SER A 230 7.05 -14.01 -73.06
CA SER A 230 8.44 -14.07 -73.58
C SER A 230 9.10 -12.67 -73.73
N THR A 231 10.36 -12.70 -74.20
CA THR A 231 11.24 -11.67 -74.81
C THR A 231 10.57 -10.58 -75.68
N VAL A 232 10.84 -9.25 -75.60
CA VAL A 232 12.12 -8.46 -75.57
C VAL A 232 12.69 -8.17 -76.99
N PRO A 233 13.22 -6.95 -77.32
CA PRO A 233 13.18 -5.64 -76.65
C PRO A 233 12.59 -4.48 -77.52
N LYS A 234 12.34 -3.32 -76.87
CA LYS A 234 12.53 -2.00 -77.49
C LYS A 234 12.87 -0.96 -76.41
N GLU A 235 14.15 -0.66 -76.29
CA GLU A 235 14.70 0.28 -75.29
C GLU A 235 14.41 1.76 -75.64
N ASP A 236 15.01 2.70 -74.93
CA ASP A 236 14.87 4.18 -75.03
C ASP A 236 13.49 4.79 -74.69
N ALA A 237 12.39 4.04 -74.74
CA ALA A 237 11.06 4.54 -74.37
C ALA A 237 10.67 4.25 -72.90
N ALA A 238 10.99 3.05 -72.39
CA ALA A 238 10.48 2.58 -71.10
C ALA A 238 11.16 3.24 -69.89
N GLU A 239 12.46 3.51 -69.96
CA GLU A 239 13.25 3.98 -68.80
C GLU A 239 12.83 5.38 -68.34
N LYS A 240 12.52 6.28 -69.28
CA LYS A 240 11.99 7.63 -68.96
C LYS A 240 10.64 7.57 -68.26
N ALA A 241 9.74 6.69 -68.70
CA ALA A 241 8.44 6.49 -68.07
C ALA A 241 8.56 5.87 -66.67
N ALA A 242 9.46 4.89 -66.49
CA ALA A 242 9.73 4.28 -65.20
C ALA A 242 10.32 5.28 -64.19
N ALA A 243 11.22 6.17 -64.63
CA ALA A 243 11.81 7.21 -63.79
C ALA A 243 10.76 8.25 -63.32
N GLU A 244 9.85 8.67 -64.20
CA GLU A 244 8.77 9.60 -63.84
C GLU A 244 7.74 8.96 -62.89
N ALA A 245 7.33 7.71 -63.16
CA ALA A 245 6.42 6.96 -62.29
C ALA A 245 6.99 6.77 -60.88
N LYS A 246 8.29 6.45 -60.78
CA LYS A 246 8.96 6.25 -59.48
C LYS A 246 9.06 7.54 -58.67
N ARG A 247 9.27 8.69 -59.32
CA ARG A 247 9.24 10.02 -58.65
C ARG A 247 7.84 10.37 -58.13
N LYS A 248 6.79 10.15 -58.93
CA LYS A 248 5.40 10.38 -58.50
C LYS A 248 5.00 9.50 -57.32
N ALA A 249 5.44 8.25 -57.28
CA ALA A 249 5.24 7.37 -56.13
C ALA A 249 5.95 7.86 -54.86
N GLU A 250 7.22 8.26 -54.94
CA GLU A 250 7.97 8.79 -53.78
C GLU A 250 7.33 10.09 -53.24
N GLU A 251 6.84 10.96 -54.13
CA GLU A 251 6.20 12.21 -53.74
C GLU A 251 4.82 11.99 -53.08
N GLU A 252 4.02 11.04 -53.57
CA GLU A 252 2.76 10.65 -52.93
C GLU A 252 2.99 9.98 -51.55
N GLU A 253 4.05 9.17 -51.41
CA GLU A 253 4.43 8.57 -50.13
C GLU A 253 4.93 9.62 -49.13
N ARG A 254 5.73 10.60 -49.58
CA ARG A 254 6.13 11.77 -48.77
C ARG A 254 4.92 12.56 -48.27
N GLN A 255 3.96 12.87 -49.13
CA GLN A 255 2.74 13.60 -48.75
C GLN A 255 1.90 12.81 -47.74
N LYS A 256 1.79 11.48 -47.88
CA LYS A 256 1.13 10.61 -46.90
C LYS A 256 1.88 10.57 -45.55
N ALA A 257 3.21 10.55 -45.57
CA ALA A 257 4.03 10.59 -44.36
C ALA A 257 3.91 11.93 -43.61
N GLU A 258 3.89 13.06 -44.33
CA GLU A 258 3.70 14.39 -43.76
C GLU A 258 2.29 14.56 -43.16
N ALA A 259 1.25 14.12 -43.88
CA ALA A 259 -0.12 14.11 -43.38
C ALA A 259 -0.26 13.26 -42.10
N LYS A 260 0.39 12.09 -42.04
CA LYS A 260 0.40 11.22 -40.85
C LYS A 260 1.08 11.90 -39.66
N LYS A 261 2.26 12.51 -39.85
CA LYS A 261 2.96 13.25 -38.78
C LYS A 261 2.09 14.39 -38.23
N LYS A 262 1.48 15.18 -39.10
CA LYS A 262 0.62 16.30 -38.70
C LYS A 262 -0.58 15.85 -37.87
N ALA A 263 -1.18 14.71 -38.19
CA ALA A 263 -2.26 14.11 -37.39
C ALA A 263 -1.77 13.56 -36.03
N GLU A 264 -0.55 13.00 -35.98
CA GLU A 264 0.07 12.49 -34.76
C GLU A 264 0.43 13.63 -33.79
N ASP A 265 1.00 14.73 -34.30
CA ASP A 265 1.30 15.94 -33.51
C ASP A 265 0.03 16.61 -32.96
N GLU A 266 -1.04 16.69 -33.75
CA GLU A 266 -2.33 17.23 -33.30
C GLU A 266 -2.98 16.34 -32.21
N ALA A 267 -2.89 15.02 -32.36
CA ALA A 267 -3.35 14.07 -31.34
C ALA A 267 -2.52 14.18 -30.05
N ARG A 268 -1.20 14.33 -30.16
CA ARG A 268 -0.28 14.51 -29.02
C ARG A 268 -0.55 15.80 -28.26
N GLN A 269 -0.76 16.92 -28.96
CA GLN A 269 -1.14 18.20 -28.34
C GLN A 269 -2.49 18.10 -27.61
N LYS A 270 -3.49 17.43 -28.20
CA LYS A 270 -4.79 17.18 -27.55
C LYS A 270 -4.68 16.28 -26.31
N ALA A 271 -3.80 15.29 -26.33
CA ALA A 271 -3.53 14.43 -25.16
C ALA A 271 -2.81 15.20 -24.03
N GLU A 272 -1.84 16.05 -24.36
CA GLU A 272 -1.10 16.86 -23.39
C GLU A 272 -1.99 17.94 -22.74
N ALA A 273 -2.86 18.58 -23.53
CA ALA A 273 -3.86 19.52 -23.02
C ALA A 273 -4.85 18.86 -22.04
N LYS A 274 -5.28 17.61 -22.32
CA LYS A 274 -6.07 16.82 -21.38
C LYS A 274 -5.32 16.56 -20.08
N LYS A 275 -4.08 16.02 -20.15
CA LYS A 275 -3.27 15.75 -18.96
C LYS A 275 -3.12 16.98 -18.05
N LYS A 276 -2.79 18.15 -18.62
CA LYS A 276 -2.66 19.40 -17.86
C LYS A 276 -3.97 19.82 -17.18
N THR A 277 -5.12 19.58 -17.83
CA THR A 277 -6.44 19.86 -17.25
C THR A 277 -6.78 18.90 -16.10
N ASP A 278 -6.53 17.60 -16.28
CA ASP A 278 -6.77 16.57 -15.27
C ASP A 278 -5.84 16.74 -14.04
N GLU A 279 -4.60 17.18 -14.27
CA GLU A 279 -3.59 17.45 -13.24
C GLU A 279 -3.92 18.71 -12.43
N GLU A 280 -4.32 19.81 -13.08
CA GLU A 280 -4.82 21.02 -12.42
C GLU A 280 -6.12 20.72 -11.61
N ALA A 281 -6.99 19.85 -12.13
CA ALA A 281 -8.17 19.38 -11.41
C ALA A 281 -7.82 18.55 -10.16
N LYS A 282 -6.85 17.64 -10.24
CA LYS A 282 -6.33 16.90 -9.08
C LYS A 282 -5.74 17.84 -8.02
N GLN A 283 -4.88 18.79 -8.41
CA GLN A 283 -4.28 19.76 -7.49
C GLN A 283 -5.35 20.61 -6.78
N LYS A 284 -6.39 21.05 -7.48
CA LYS A 284 -7.52 21.79 -6.88
C LYS A 284 -8.40 20.92 -5.96
N ALA A 285 -8.51 19.61 -6.21
CA ALA A 285 -9.19 18.67 -5.33
C ALA A 285 -8.38 18.39 -4.06
N GLU A 286 -7.06 18.21 -4.17
CA GLU A 286 -6.16 17.99 -3.05
C GLU A 286 -6.07 19.25 -2.15
N ALA A 287 -5.93 20.44 -2.75
CA ALA A 287 -5.96 21.71 -2.03
C ALA A 287 -7.27 21.89 -1.22
N LYS A 288 -8.42 21.45 -1.75
CA LYS A 288 -9.69 21.42 -1.00
C LYS A 288 -9.64 20.45 0.18
N LYS A 289 -9.19 19.19 -0.02
CA LYS A 289 -9.02 18.22 1.09
C LYS A 289 -8.09 18.77 2.19
N LYS A 290 -6.99 19.42 1.82
CA LYS A 290 -6.01 19.99 2.75
C LYS A 290 -6.58 21.17 3.55
N ALA A 291 -7.37 22.05 2.92
CA ALA A 291 -8.07 23.14 3.58
C ALA A 291 -9.22 22.66 4.50
N GLU A 292 -9.92 21.59 4.13
CA GLU A 292 -11.01 21.02 4.93
C GLU A 292 -10.49 20.29 6.19
N SER A 293 -9.35 19.61 6.08
CA SER A 293 -8.65 18.92 7.19
C SER A 293 -8.13 19.84 8.32
N GLN A 294 -8.10 21.16 8.07
CA GLN A 294 -7.66 22.19 9.04
C GLN A 294 -8.81 22.91 9.76
N LYS A 295 -10.06 22.77 9.29
CA LYS A 295 -11.17 23.67 9.71
C LYS A 295 -12.11 23.09 10.79
N LYS A 296 -11.64 22.17 11.63
CA LYS A 296 -12.49 21.43 12.60
C LYS A 296 -11.99 21.38 14.05
N THR A 297 -11.14 22.32 14.46
CA THR A 297 -10.87 22.59 15.89
C THR A 297 -11.96 23.48 16.46
N THR A 298 -12.88 22.91 17.23
CA THR A 298 -13.91 23.68 17.97
C THR A 298 -13.36 24.05 19.34
N VAL A 299 -13.07 25.34 19.54
CA VAL A 299 -12.62 25.89 20.83
C VAL A 299 -13.84 26.30 21.66
N ASN A 300 -13.89 25.94 22.94
CA ASN A 300 -14.94 26.38 23.86
C ASN A 300 -14.54 27.66 24.63
N SER A 301 -15.50 28.27 25.34
CA SER A 301 -15.26 29.49 26.13
C SER A 301 -14.33 29.31 27.36
N GLN A 302 -13.81 28.10 27.58
CA GLN A 302 -12.82 27.77 28.63
C GLN A 302 -11.43 27.54 28.03
N GLY A 303 -11.23 27.81 26.73
CA GLY A 303 -9.95 27.61 26.04
C GLY A 303 -9.62 26.16 25.69
N VAL A 304 -10.56 25.22 25.91
CA VAL A 304 -10.38 23.81 25.56
C VAL A 304 -10.64 23.63 24.06
N VAL A 305 -9.70 23.01 23.35
CA VAL A 305 -9.80 22.73 21.92
C VAL A 305 -10.21 21.27 21.71
N ARG A 306 -11.41 21.06 21.15
CA ARG A 306 -11.79 19.72 20.69
C ARG A 306 -11.11 19.40 19.36
N TYR A 307 -10.30 18.36 19.36
CA TYR A 307 -9.55 17.87 18.20
C TYR A 307 -10.01 16.46 17.82
N LYS A 308 -9.87 16.07 16.54
CA LYS A 308 -10.16 14.71 16.06
C LYS A 308 -8.83 14.04 15.70
N ILE A 309 -8.47 13.00 16.44
CA ILE A 309 -7.23 12.25 16.25
C ILE A 309 -7.20 11.65 14.84
N LYS A 310 -6.08 11.84 14.14
CA LYS A 310 -5.79 11.30 12.82
C LYS A 310 -4.88 10.08 12.98
N TRP A 311 -4.77 9.26 11.94
CA TRP A 311 -3.77 8.18 11.93
C TRP A 311 -2.36 8.81 11.98
N GLY A 312 -1.49 8.24 12.80
CA GLY A 312 -0.13 8.77 13.06
C GLY A 312 -0.02 9.89 14.09
N ASP A 313 -1.12 10.51 14.56
CA ASP A 313 -1.06 11.48 15.66
C ASP A 313 -0.72 10.77 16.99
N THR A 314 0.27 11.25 17.75
CA THR A 314 0.47 10.86 19.16
C THR A 314 0.12 11.99 20.14
N LEU A 315 -0.04 11.69 21.43
CA LEU A 315 -0.21 12.74 22.45
C LEU A 315 1.00 13.69 22.56
N TRP A 316 2.19 13.22 22.17
CA TRP A 316 3.43 14.00 22.15
C TRP A 316 3.37 15.08 21.06
N ASP A 317 3.02 14.70 19.83
CA ASP A 317 2.89 15.62 18.69
C ASP A 317 1.73 16.61 18.87
N LEU A 318 0.64 16.15 19.51
CA LEU A 318 -0.47 17.03 19.89
C LEU A 318 -0.04 18.03 20.97
N SER A 319 0.74 17.60 21.97
CA SER A 319 1.30 18.51 22.97
C SER A 319 2.23 19.55 22.35
N GLU A 320 3.12 19.14 21.45
CA GLU A 320 3.99 20.06 20.71
C GLU A 320 3.17 21.01 19.83
N THR A 321 2.21 20.49 19.05
CA THR A 321 1.35 21.28 18.16
C THR A 321 0.57 22.35 18.91
N PHE A 322 -0.06 22.01 20.04
CA PHE A 322 -0.98 22.91 20.74
C PHE A 322 -0.33 23.75 21.87
N TYR A 323 0.73 23.26 22.54
CA TYR A 323 1.39 23.97 23.66
C TYR A 323 2.79 24.50 23.36
N LYS A 324 3.35 24.15 22.19
CA LYS A 324 4.76 24.39 21.81
C LYS A 324 5.75 23.75 22.79
N THR A 325 5.39 22.58 23.30
CA THR A 325 6.24 21.72 24.13
C THR A 325 5.68 20.29 24.13
N PRO A 326 6.48 19.25 23.87
CA PRO A 326 5.98 17.87 23.90
C PRO A 326 5.65 17.38 25.32
N TRP A 327 6.31 17.94 26.33
CA TRP A 327 6.28 17.45 27.72
C TRP A 327 4.91 17.52 28.42
N LEU A 328 3.96 18.29 27.87
CA LEU A 328 2.60 18.42 28.41
C LEU A 328 1.63 17.34 27.89
N TYR A 329 2.10 16.33 27.15
CA TYR A 329 1.27 15.20 26.68
C TYR A 329 0.53 14.49 27.82
N LYS A 330 1.15 14.39 29.01
CA LYS A 330 0.54 13.85 30.23
C LYS A 330 -0.71 14.65 30.64
N LYS A 331 -0.66 15.99 30.58
CA LYS A 331 -1.81 16.87 30.87
C LYS A 331 -3.01 16.57 29.94
N ILE A 332 -2.75 16.22 28.68
CA ILE A 332 -3.80 15.81 27.73
C ILE A 332 -4.34 14.42 28.12
N ALA A 333 -3.47 13.46 28.43
CA ALA A 333 -3.86 12.11 28.87
C ALA A 333 -4.75 12.14 30.12
N ASP A 334 -4.32 12.88 31.16
CA ASP A 334 -5.00 13.00 32.45
C ASP A 334 -6.38 13.65 32.30
N TYR A 335 -6.47 14.76 31.55
CA TYR A 335 -7.71 15.48 31.30
C TYR A 335 -8.75 14.58 30.58
N ASN A 336 -8.29 13.74 29.65
CA ASN A 336 -9.13 12.82 28.88
C ASN A 336 -9.26 11.42 29.53
N LYS A 337 -8.66 11.20 30.71
CA LYS A 337 -8.68 9.94 31.48
C LYS A 337 -8.12 8.74 30.70
N ILE A 338 -7.12 8.99 29.86
CA ILE A 338 -6.47 8.00 29.01
C ILE A 338 -5.49 7.17 29.86
N LYS A 339 -5.84 5.91 30.12
CA LYS A 339 -5.06 5.00 30.99
C LYS A 339 -3.66 4.65 30.46
N ASN A 340 -3.49 4.64 29.15
CA ASN A 340 -2.21 4.39 28.49
C ASN A 340 -1.93 5.54 27.50
N PRO A 341 -1.08 6.52 27.86
CA PRO A 341 -0.77 7.66 26.99
C PRO A 341 -0.20 7.29 25.62
N SER A 342 0.39 6.10 25.48
CA SER A 342 0.94 5.59 24.21
C SER A 342 -0.09 4.88 23.32
N LEU A 343 -1.36 4.79 23.73
CA LEU A 343 -2.44 4.16 22.96
C LEU A 343 -3.63 5.10 22.85
N ILE A 344 -3.71 5.84 21.73
CA ILE A 344 -4.86 6.65 21.34
C ILE A 344 -5.43 6.16 20.01
N ILE A 345 -6.75 6.26 19.84
CA ILE A 345 -7.46 5.64 18.72
C ILE A 345 -7.76 6.68 17.64
N ALA A 346 -7.22 6.48 16.45
CA ALA A 346 -7.49 7.32 15.28
C ALA A 346 -9.01 7.42 15.01
N GLY A 347 -9.45 8.58 14.55
CA GLY A 347 -10.87 8.86 14.30
C GLY A 347 -11.68 9.28 15.54
N THR A 348 -11.17 9.09 16.76
CA THR A 348 -11.84 9.57 17.99
C THR A 348 -11.60 11.07 18.22
N TYR A 349 -12.36 11.67 19.14
CA TYR A 349 -12.17 13.07 19.55
C TYR A 349 -11.51 13.14 20.93
N ILE A 350 -10.61 14.11 21.09
CA ILE A 350 -9.88 14.40 22.32
C ILE A 350 -10.01 15.89 22.64
N ASP A 351 -10.17 16.22 23.92
CA ASP A 351 -10.30 17.61 24.39
C ASP A 351 -8.96 18.08 24.96
N ILE A 352 -8.33 19.03 24.29
CA ILE A 352 -7.01 19.57 24.65
C ILE A 352 -7.25 20.81 25.54
N PRO A 353 -6.96 20.75 26.86
CA PRO A 353 -7.17 21.90 27.75
C PRO A 353 -6.25 23.09 27.41
N PRO A 354 -6.45 24.28 27.98
CA PRO A 354 -5.46 25.36 27.91
C PRO A 354 -4.14 24.94 28.61
N LYS A 355 -3.06 25.69 28.31
CA LYS A 355 -1.69 25.44 28.83
C LYS A 355 -1.60 25.47 30.36
#